data_AF-A0A8J4U0R1-F1
#
_entry.id   AF-A0A8J4U0R1-F1
#
_cell.length_a   1.000
_cell.length_b   1.000
_cell.length_c   1.000
_cell.angle_alpha   90.00
_cell.angle_beta   90.00
_cell.angle_gamma   90.00
#
_symmetry.space_group_name_H-M   'P 1'
#
loop_
_entity.id
_entity.type
_entity.pdbx_description
1 polymer ?
#
loop_
_entity_poly.entity_id
_entity_poly.type
_entity_poly.pdbx_seq_one_letter_code
_entity_poly.pdbx_strand_id
1 'polypeptide(L)'
;SELKEEQMKSQQRIQEKQKKMQEVKQAVNTIKLSAQTAVEDSEIIFTELISFMEKKRSEVTELIRAQEKAELSRAERLLEQLEQEIADLQRRLTELEQLSHTHDHIQFLQSLDSVHQSASGIKTDFHPFSISVHHHLSFDGVRNSLSDLKKRLEEFCEEEFNKIPPHAAAVQIFSLPEPQSREEFLK
;
A
#
# COMPACT_ATOMS: atom_id res chain seq x y z
N SER A 1 -52.76 58.45 25.54
CA SER A 1 -52.96 58.69 24.11
C SER A 1 -52.48 57.48 23.35
N GLU A 2 -53.16 57.13 22.25
CA GLU A 2 -52.80 56.00 21.38
C GLU A 2 -51.32 56.01 20.97
N LEU A 3 -50.75 57.21 20.76
CA LEU A 3 -49.33 57.39 20.46
C LEU A 3 -48.37 56.79 21.51
N LYS A 4 -48.69 56.91 22.82
CA LYS A 4 -47.85 56.35 23.89
C LYS A 4 -47.91 54.81 23.90
N GLU A 5 -49.06 54.24 23.58
CA GLU A 5 -49.22 52.78 23.51
C GLU A 5 -48.43 52.20 22.33
N GLU A 6 -48.51 52.85 21.17
CA GLU A 6 -47.75 52.44 19.97
C GLU A 6 -46.23 52.57 20.17
N GLN A 7 -45.80 53.59 20.93
CA GLN A 7 -44.39 53.75 21.32
C GLN A 7 -43.90 52.58 22.19
N MET A 8 -44.69 52.16 23.19
CA MET A 8 -44.32 51.02 24.05
C MET A 8 -44.30 49.71 23.27
N LYS A 9 -45.29 49.46 22.40
CA LYS A 9 -45.29 48.28 21.51
C LYS A 9 -44.07 48.24 20.61
N SER A 10 -43.67 49.38 20.04
CA SER A 10 -42.47 49.48 19.21
C SER A 10 -41.19 49.19 19.99
N GLN A 11 -41.06 49.71 21.22
CA GLN A 11 -39.91 49.42 22.10
C GLN A 11 -39.81 47.93 22.44
N GLN A 12 -40.93 47.28 22.76
CA GLN A 12 -40.97 45.84 23.03
C GLN A 12 -40.50 45.04 21.81
N ARG A 13 -41.03 45.33 20.61
CA ARG A 13 -40.62 44.66 19.36
C ARG A 13 -39.13 44.83 19.07
N ILE A 14 -38.57 46.02 19.34
CA ILE A 14 -37.12 46.25 19.20
C ILE A 14 -36.33 45.35 20.13
N GLN A 15 -36.70 45.24 21.41
CA GLN A 15 -36.01 44.37 22.37
C GLN A 15 -36.10 42.89 21.99
N GLU A 16 -37.26 42.43 21.54
CA GLU A 16 -37.45 41.05 21.05
C GLU A 16 -36.57 40.77 19.83
N LYS A 17 -36.51 41.69 18.86
CA LYS A 17 -35.64 41.56 17.68
C LYS A 17 -34.16 41.60 18.04
N GLN A 18 -33.76 42.42 19.01
CA GLN A 18 -32.38 42.45 19.52
C GLN A 18 -31.98 41.13 20.19
N LYS A 19 -32.86 40.56 21.01
CA LYS A 19 -32.65 39.23 21.59
C LYS A 19 -32.52 38.17 20.49
N LYS A 20 -33.44 38.18 19.50
CA LYS A 20 -33.41 37.20 18.40
C LYS A 20 -32.14 37.35 17.55
N MET A 21 -31.67 38.57 17.32
CA MET A 21 -30.41 38.82 16.63
C MET A 21 -29.22 38.20 17.37
N GLN A 22 -29.18 38.26 18.70
CA GLN A 22 -28.12 37.62 19.49
C GLN A 22 -28.17 36.08 19.37
N GLU A 23 -29.36 35.48 19.46
CA GLU A 23 -29.56 34.04 19.26
C GLU A 23 -29.06 33.60 17.87
N VAL A 24 -29.40 34.36 16.82
CA VAL A 24 -28.95 34.09 15.44
C VAL A 24 -27.44 34.20 15.32
N LYS A 25 -26.81 35.23 15.92
CA LYS A 25 -25.34 35.37 15.91
C LYS A 25 -24.65 34.19 16.58
N GLN A 26 -25.18 33.71 17.71
CA GLN A 26 -24.65 32.54 18.40
C GLN A 26 -24.79 31.28 17.54
N ALA A 27 -25.97 31.04 16.95
CA ALA A 27 -26.21 29.93 16.04
C ALA A 27 -25.22 29.92 14.86
N VAL A 28 -24.99 31.07 14.22
CA VAL A 28 -24.02 31.20 13.13
C VAL A 28 -22.62 30.78 13.57
N ASN A 29 -22.17 31.20 14.76
CA ASN A 29 -20.86 30.82 15.28
C ASN A 29 -20.77 29.33 15.59
N THR A 30 -21.82 28.73 16.17
CA THR A 30 -21.88 27.29 16.43
C THR A 30 -21.80 26.48 15.13
N ILE A 31 -22.53 26.90 14.09
CA ILE A 31 -22.46 26.24 12.77
C ILE A 31 -21.05 26.31 12.21
N LYS A 32 -20.42 27.49 12.24
CA LYS A 32 -19.05 27.68 11.73
C LYS A 32 -18.05 26.78 12.45
N LEU A 33 -18.10 26.75 13.79
CA LEU A 33 -17.19 25.92 14.58
C LEU A 33 -17.43 24.44 14.33
N SER A 34 -18.69 23.99 14.33
CA SER A 34 -19.04 22.60 14.06
C SER A 34 -18.59 22.13 12.67
N ALA A 35 -18.81 22.95 11.64
CA ALA A 35 -18.35 22.66 10.29
C ALA A 35 -16.81 22.58 10.20
N GLN A 36 -16.10 23.50 10.87
CA GLN A 36 -14.64 23.49 10.90
C GLN A 36 -14.11 22.23 11.61
N THR A 37 -14.67 21.86 12.76
CA THR A 37 -14.30 20.63 13.48
C THR A 37 -14.56 19.40 12.62
N ALA A 38 -15.72 19.31 11.96
CA ALA A 38 -16.02 18.18 11.08
C ALA A 38 -15.03 18.05 9.91
N VAL A 39 -14.56 19.18 9.35
CA VAL A 39 -13.51 19.19 8.33
C VAL A 39 -12.19 18.69 8.91
N GLU A 40 -11.75 19.22 10.05
CA GLU A 40 -10.50 18.81 10.70
C GLU A 40 -10.49 17.31 11.05
N ASP A 41 -11.58 16.81 11.63
CA ASP A 41 -11.74 15.39 11.95
C ASP A 41 -11.68 14.53 10.68
N SER A 42 -12.30 14.98 9.58
CA SER A 42 -12.25 14.26 8.30
C SER A 42 -10.83 14.21 7.71
N GLU A 43 -10.09 15.31 7.78
CA GLU A 43 -8.69 15.39 7.31
C GLU A 43 -7.77 14.45 8.11
N ILE A 44 -7.98 14.35 9.43
CA ILE A 44 -7.26 13.40 10.29
C ILE A 44 -7.53 11.96 9.84
N ILE A 45 -8.80 11.59 9.66
CA ILE A 45 -9.20 10.24 9.22
C ILE A 45 -8.56 9.89 7.87
N PHE A 46 -8.63 10.80 6.89
CA PHE A 46 -8.02 10.57 5.58
C PHE A 46 -6.50 10.46 5.67
N THR A 47 -5.85 11.27 6.50
CA THR A 47 -4.40 11.21 6.72
C THR A 47 -3.99 9.85 7.28
N GLU A 48 -4.73 9.33 8.26
CA GLU A 48 -4.47 8.00 8.84
C GLU A 48 -4.65 6.88 7.81
N LEU A 49 -5.69 6.95 6.98
CA LEU A 49 -5.94 5.98 5.90
C LEU A 49 -4.83 6.00 4.84
N ILE A 50 -4.38 7.19 4.44
CA ILE A 50 -3.27 7.35 3.50
C ILE A 50 -2.00 6.73 4.10
N SER A 51 -1.66 7.08 5.33
CA SER A 51 -0.49 6.54 6.04
C SER A 51 -0.51 5.01 6.13
N PHE A 52 -1.68 4.43 6.44
CA PHE A 52 -1.88 2.98 6.43
C PHE A 52 -1.60 2.37 5.05
N MET A 53 -2.13 2.96 3.98
CA MET A 53 -1.92 2.48 2.61
C MET A 53 -0.45 2.61 2.18
N GLU A 54 0.25 3.67 2.59
CA GLU A 54 1.67 3.83 2.34
C GLU A 54 2.52 2.79 3.06
N LYS A 55 2.15 2.42 4.29
CA LYS A 55 2.76 1.31 5.01
C LYS A 55 2.57 0.00 4.25
N LYS A 56 1.34 -0.30 3.81
CA LYS A 56 1.05 -1.51 3.01
C LYS A 56 1.80 -1.55 1.68
N ARG A 57 1.92 -0.41 0.99
CA ARG A 57 2.78 -0.27 -0.20
C ARG A 57 4.24 -0.66 0.09
N SER A 58 4.76 -0.20 1.22
CA SER A 58 6.14 -0.48 1.64
C SER A 58 6.34 -1.97 1.94
N GLU A 59 5.43 -2.58 2.72
CA GLU A 59 5.45 -4.02 3.04
C GLU A 59 5.47 -4.90 1.78
N VAL A 60 4.64 -4.58 0.78
CA VAL A 60 4.61 -5.31 -0.50
C VAL A 60 5.91 -5.15 -1.28
N THR A 61 6.47 -3.93 -1.29
CA THR A 61 7.74 -3.66 -1.97
C THR A 61 8.88 -4.46 -1.32
N GLU A 62 8.94 -4.48 0.01
CA GLU A 62 9.94 -5.25 0.74
C GLU A 62 9.82 -6.76 0.48
N LEU A 63 8.59 -7.28 0.41
CA LEU A 63 8.35 -8.70 0.08
C LEU A 63 8.90 -9.06 -1.31
N ILE A 64 8.65 -8.22 -2.32
CA ILE A 64 9.17 -8.43 -3.68
C ILE A 64 10.71 -8.42 -3.66
N ARG A 65 11.32 -7.44 -3.00
CA ARG A 65 12.79 -7.30 -2.92
C ARG A 65 13.44 -8.44 -2.13
N ALA A 66 12.79 -8.93 -1.08
CA ALA A 66 13.27 -10.07 -0.31
C ALA A 66 13.28 -11.34 -1.16
N GLN A 67 12.21 -11.59 -1.94
CA GLN A 67 12.14 -12.73 -2.86
C GLN A 67 13.18 -12.62 -3.97
N GLU A 68 13.31 -11.44 -4.60
CA GLU A 68 14.34 -11.17 -5.62
C GLU A 68 15.74 -11.49 -5.07
N LYS A 69 16.09 -10.96 -3.89
CA LYS A 69 17.40 -11.19 -3.27
C LYS A 69 17.64 -12.66 -2.94
N ALA A 70 16.63 -13.37 -2.44
CA ALA A 70 16.76 -14.79 -2.09
C ALA A 70 17.04 -15.65 -3.33
N GLU A 71 16.32 -15.40 -4.43
CA GLU A 71 16.49 -16.14 -5.68
C GLU A 71 17.81 -15.79 -6.38
N LEU A 72 18.21 -14.51 -6.39
CA LEU A 72 19.53 -14.10 -6.89
C LEU A 72 20.65 -14.78 -6.12
N SER A 73 20.60 -14.76 -4.79
CA SER A 73 21.60 -15.42 -3.95
C SER A 73 21.66 -16.94 -4.18
N ARG A 74 20.54 -17.58 -4.49
CA ARG A 74 20.49 -18.99 -4.87
C ARG A 74 21.14 -19.22 -6.23
N ALA A 75 20.85 -18.36 -7.21
CA ALA A 75 21.43 -18.43 -8.54
C ALA A 75 22.96 -18.20 -8.53
N GLU A 76 23.43 -17.23 -7.76
CA GLU A 76 24.86 -16.93 -7.59
C GLU A 76 25.62 -18.14 -7.02
N ARG A 77 25.13 -18.76 -5.94
CA ARG A 77 25.76 -19.97 -5.39
C ARG A 77 25.82 -21.12 -6.39
N LEU A 78 24.76 -21.28 -7.20
CA LEU A 78 24.73 -22.31 -8.24
C LEU A 78 25.73 -22.01 -9.35
N LEU A 79 25.87 -20.74 -9.73
CA LEU A 79 26.85 -20.30 -10.72
C LEU A 79 28.28 -20.56 -10.25
N GLU A 80 28.63 -20.14 -9.04
CA GLU A 80 29.95 -20.37 -8.43
C GLU A 80 30.29 -21.88 -8.40
N GLN A 81 29.30 -22.70 -8.06
CA GLN A 81 29.50 -24.15 -8.04
C GLN A 81 29.76 -24.72 -9.44
N LEU A 82 28.98 -24.30 -10.45
CA LEU A 82 29.16 -24.73 -11.83
C LEU A 82 30.51 -24.25 -12.39
N GLU A 83 30.94 -23.03 -12.08
CA GLU A 83 32.24 -22.49 -12.48
C GLU A 83 33.38 -23.33 -11.90
N GLN A 84 33.29 -23.71 -10.63
CA GLN A 84 34.28 -24.58 -9.98
C GLN A 84 34.31 -25.98 -10.61
N GLU A 85 33.14 -26.58 -10.87
CA GLU A 85 33.04 -27.88 -11.53
C GLU A 85 33.62 -27.86 -12.94
N ILE A 86 33.35 -26.81 -13.73
CA ILE A 86 33.94 -26.62 -15.05
C ILE A 86 35.47 -26.52 -14.96
N ALA A 87 35.98 -25.71 -14.02
CA ALA A 87 37.43 -25.56 -13.83
C ALA A 87 38.10 -26.89 -13.44
N ASP A 88 37.48 -27.66 -12.55
CA ASP A 88 37.97 -28.97 -12.13
C ASP A 88 37.95 -29.99 -13.28
N LEU A 89 36.90 -29.98 -14.11
CA LEU A 89 36.78 -30.81 -15.31
C LEU A 89 37.81 -30.42 -16.38
N GLN A 90 38.05 -29.12 -16.59
CA GLN A 90 39.08 -28.63 -17.51
C GLN A 90 40.49 -29.05 -17.06
N ARG A 91 40.81 -28.90 -15.76
CA ARG A 91 42.09 -29.38 -15.21
C ARG A 91 42.25 -30.87 -15.44
N ARG A 92 41.22 -31.66 -15.17
CA ARG A 92 41.25 -33.12 -15.38
C ARG A 92 41.43 -33.48 -16.85
N LEU A 93 40.76 -32.78 -17.76
CA LEU A 93 40.94 -32.98 -19.19
C LEU A 93 42.40 -32.78 -19.58
N THR A 94 43.04 -31.70 -19.13
CA THR A 94 44.46 -31.43 -19.38
C THR A 94 45.38 -32.49 -18.77
N GLU A 95 45.12 -32.98 -17.54
CA GLU A 95 45.88 -34.07 -16.92
C GLU A 95 45.81 -35.36 -17.74
N LEU A 96 44.61 -35.71 -18.23
CA LEU A 96 44.39 -36.89 -19.09
C LEU A 96 45.05 -36.75 -20.45
N GLU A 97 45.01 -35.56 -21.07
CA GLU A 97 45.72 -35.27 -22.32
C GLU A 97 47.23 -35.44 -22.16
N GLN A 98 47.83 -34.90 -21.09
CA GLN A 98 49.25 -35.08 -20.78
C GLN A 98 49.61 -36.56 -20.58
N LEU A 99 48.78 -37.28 -19.82
CA LEU A 99 48.96 -38.71 -19.58
C LEU A 99 48.93 -39.52 -20.88
N SER A 100 48.06 -39.16 -21.84
CA SER A 100 47.98 -39.82 -23.14
C SER A 100 49.26 -39.72 -23.98
N HIS A 101 50.14 -38.75 -23.68
CA HIS A 101 51.42 -38.57 -24.34
C HIS A 101 52.60 -39.20 -23.57
N THR A 102 52.34 -39.88 -22.46
CA THR A 102 53.36 -40.59 -21.67
C THR A 102 53.66 -41.95 -22.31
N HIS A 103 54.89 -42.14 -22.77
CA HIS A 103 55.32 -43.37 -23.45
C HIS A 103 55.91 -44.43 -22.49
N ASP A 104 56.33 -44.03 -21.30
CA ASP A 104 56.79 -44.95 -20.25
C ASP A 104 55.59 -45.57 -19.54
N HIS A 105 55.45 -46.89 -19.68
CA HIS A 105 54.30 -47.63 -19.15
C HIS A 105 54.25 -47.67 -17.62
N ILE A 106 55.38 -47.58 -16.92
CA ILE A 106 55.41 -47.57 -15.45
C ILE A 106 54.97 -46.19 -14.95
N GLN A 107 55.50 -45.12 -15.54
CA GLN A 107 55.11 -43.76 -15.22
C GLN A 107 53.63 -43.51 -15.55
N PHE A 108 53.14 -44.04 -16.67
CA PHE A 108 51.74 -43.97 -17.06
C PHE A 108 50.83 -44.59 -15.98
N LEU A 109 51.13 -45.80 -15.50
CA LEU A 109 50.32 -46.47 -14.47
C LEU A 109 50.31 -45.69 -13.16
N GLN A 110 51.46 -45.17 -12.72
CA GLN A 110 51.55 -44.36 -11.49
C GLN A 110 50.77 -43.05 -11.60
N SER A 111 50.86 -42.36 -12.74
CA SER A 111 50.14 -41.11 -12.97
C SER A 111 48.64 -41.33 -13.16
N LEU A 112 48.22 -42.45 -13.77
CA LEU A 112 46.81 -42.83 -13.89
C LEU A 112 46.17 -43.03 -12.51
N ASP A 113 46.84 -43.76 -11.61
CA ASP A 113 46.35 -43.98 -10.24
C ASP A 113 46.20 -42.66 -9.46
N SER A 114 47.09 -41.69 -9.70
CA SER A 114 47.00 -40.35 -9.10
C SER A 114 45.79 -39.56 -9.62
N VAL A 115 45.50 -39.63 -10.92
CA VAL A 115 44.33 -38.97 -11.54
C VAL A 115 43.02 -39.62 -11.08
N HIS A 116 43.00 -40.92 -10.84
CA HIS A 116 41.83 -41.60 -10.27
C HIS A 116 41.58 -41.21 -8.81
N GLN A 117 42.63 -41.02 -8.02
CA GLN A 117 42.51 -40.58 -6.62
C GLN A 117 42.03 -39.14 -6.51
N SER A 118 42.50 -38.22 -7.39
CA SER A 118 42.01 -36.84 -7.43
C SER A 118 40.53 -36.76 -7.85
N ALA A 119 40.07 -37.67 -8.70
CA ALA A 119 38.66 -37.77 -9.10
C ALA A 119 37.71 -38.19 -7.96
N SER A 120 38.20 -38.91 -6.94
CA SER A 120 37.37 -39.36 -5.82
C SER A 120 36.98 -38.24 -4.84
N GLY A 121 37.65 -37.08 -4.92
CA GLY A 121 37.33 -35.88 -4.13
C GLY A 121 36.29 -34.96 -4.77
N ILE A 122 35.98 -35.17 -6.05
CA ILE A 122 34.88 -34.48 -6.73
C ILE A 122 33.60 -35.08 -6.16
N LYS A 123 32.88 -34.31 -5.34
CA LYS A 123 31.54 -34.71 -4.89
C LYS A 123 30.64 -34.77 -6.11
N THR A 124 30.51 -35.94 -6.70
CA THR A 124 29.59 -36.25 -7.80
C THR A 124 28.12 -36.26 -7.35
N ASP A 125 27.78 -35.48 -6.32
CA ASP A 125 26.39 -35.31 -5.86
C ASP A 125 25.60 -34.38 -6.80
N PHE A 126 26.28 -33.71 -7.72
CA PHE A 126 25.68 -32.90 -8.78
C PHE A 126 25.60 -33.70 -10.09
N HIS A 127 24.49 -34.41 -10.25
CA HIS A 127 24.13 -35.01 -11.53
C HIS A 127 23.70 -33.88 -12.49
N PRO A 128 24.34 -33.69 -13.67
CA PRO A 128 24.02 -32.60 -14.60
C PRO A 128 22.55 -32.51 -15.04
N PHE A 129 21.78 -33.59 -14.82
CA PHE A 129 20.35 -33.70 -15.13
C PHE A 129 19.41 -33.30 -13.97
N SER A 130 19.92 -32.87 -12.80
CA SER A 130 19.07 -32.53 -11.64
C SER A 130 18.81 -31.03 -11.46
N ILE A 131 19.56 -30.15 -12.15
CA ILE A 131 19.37 -28.70 -12.06
C ILE A 131 18.27 -28.29 -13.05
N SER A 132 17.03 -28.20 -12.56
CA SER A 132 15.94 -27.55 -13.28
C SER A 132 16.08 -26.03 -13.14
N VAL A 133 16.52 -25.35 -14.20
CA VAL A 133 16.52 -23.88 -14.27
C VAL A 133 15.11 -23.42 -14.62
N HIS A 134 14.35 -22.98 -13.63
CA HIS A 134 13.06 -22.35 -13.87
C HIS A 134 13.28 -20.89 -14.27
N HIS A 135 13.10 -20.61 -15.57
CA HIS A 135 13.30 -19.28 -16.16
C HIS A 135 12.22 -18.23 -15.79
N HIS A 136 11.25 -18.58 -14.95
CA HIS A 136 10.06 -17.76 -14.74
C HIS A 136 9.89 -17.39 -13.27
N LEU A 137 10.69 -16.43 -12.80
CA LEU A 137 10.30 -15.68 -11.61
C LEU A 137 9.15 -14.76 -12.02
N SER A 138 7.93 -15.08 -11.60
CA SER A 138 6.75 -14.27 -11.88
C SER A 138 6.20 -13.65 -10.61
N PHE A 139 5.94 -12.35 -10.67
CA PHE A 139 5.19 -11.62 -9.65
C PHE A 139 3.73 -11.38 -10.07
N ASP A 140 3.24 -12.14 -11.06
CA ASP A 140 1.87 -12.01 -11.56
C ASP A 140 0.85 -12.25 -10.44
N GLY A 141 1.14 -13.16 -9.50
CA GLY A 141 0.31 -13.38 -8.32
C GLY A 141 0.16 -12.12 -7.48
N VAL A 142 1.27 -11.43 -7.18
CA VAL A 142 1.26 -10.16 -6.42
C VAL A 142 0.48 -9.10 -7.19
N ARG A 143 0.74 -8.95 -8.50
CA ARG A 143 0.04 -7.98 -9.35
C ARG A 143 -1.46 -8.23 -9.38
N ASN A 144 -1.88 -9.48 -9.58
CA ASN A 144 -3.28 -9.86 -9.66
C ASN A 144 -3.99 -9.62 -8.31
N SER A 145 -3.37 -10.03 -7.20
CA SER A 145 -3.93 -9.77 -5.85
C SER A 145 -4.06 -8.28 -5.55
N LEU A 146 -3.10 -7.45 -5.97
CA LEU A 146 -3.20 -5.98 -5.82
C LEU A 146 -4.28 -5.38 -6.71
N SER A 147 -4.48 -5.91 -7.91
CA SER A 147 -5.58 -5.50 -8.79
C SER A 147 -6.94 -5.83 -8.17
N ASP A 148 -7.08 -7.02 -7.60
CA ASP A 148 -8.31 -7.43 -6.89
C ASP A 148 -8.56 -6.58 -5.65
N LEU A 149 -7.50 -6.30 -4.86
CA LEU A 149 -7.56 -5.42 -3.71
C LEU A 149 -8.04 -4.02 -4.11
N LYS A 150 -7.44 -3.44 -5.17
CA LYS A 150 -7.83 -2.12 -5.69
C LYS A 150 -9.33 -2.09 -6.00
N LYS A 151 -9.80 -3.06 -6.79
CA LYS A 151 -11.20 -3.14 -7.19
C LYS A 151 -12.13 -3.21 -5.97
N ARG A 152 -11.83 -4.09 -5.00
CA ARG A 152 -12.63 -4.22 -3.77
C ARG A 152 -12.63 -2.95 -2.93
N LEU A 153 -11.50 -2.24 -2.87
CA LEU A 153 -11.40 -1.00 -2.13
C LEU A 153 -12.23 0.11 -2.80
N GLU A 154 -12.22 0.19 -4.13
CA GLU A 154 -13.04 1.14 -4.88
C GLU A 154 -14.53 0.88 -4.67
N GLU A 155 -14.97 -0.38 -4.76
CA GLU A 155 -16.36 -0.80 -4.49
C GLU A 155 -16.78 -0.49 -3.04
N PHE A 156 -15.92 -0.82 -2.08
CA PHE A 156 -16.17 -0.54 -0.66
C PHE A 156 -16.29 0.96 -0.38
N CYS A 157 -15.38 1.76 -0.95
CA CYS A 157 -15.42 3.20 -0.82
C CYS A 157 -16.75 3.74 -1.37
N GLU A 158 -17.14 3.36 -2.59
CA GLU A 158 -18.39 3.81 -3.19
C GLU A 158 -19.60 3.48 -2.29
N GLU A 159 -19.65 2.29 -1.71
CA GLU A 159 -20.71 1.91 -0.77
C GLU A 159 -20.73 2.77 0.49
N GLU A 160 -19.58 2.96 1.15
CA GLU A 160 -19.50 3.72 2.41
C GLU A 160 -19.71 5.22 2.21
N PHE A 161 -19.16 5.80 1.14
CA PHE A 161 -19.36 7.22 0.83
C PHE A 161 -20.82 7.54 0.50
N ASN A 162 -21.55 6.61 -0.11
CA ASN A 162 -22.99 6.76 -0.36
C ASN A 162 -23.83 6.72 0.93
N LYS A 163 -23.32 6.16 2.03
CA LYS A 163 -23.98 6.16 3.35
C LYS A 163 -23.78 7.48 4.09
N ILE A 164 -22.81 8.32 3.68
CA ILE A 164 -22.60 9.63 4.28
C ILE A 164 -23.83 10.49 3.96
N PRO A 165 -24.57 10.97 4.97
CA PRO A 165 -25.77 11.75 4.74
C PRO A 165 -25.44 12.98 3.88
N PRO A 166 -26.15 13.20 2.76
CA PRO A 166 -26.02 14.44 2.03
C PRO A 166 -26.62 15.51 2.94
N HIS A 167 -25.72 16.36 3.45
CA HIS A 167 -25.98 17.53 4.30
C HIS A 167 -25.92 17.23 5.80
N ALA A 168 -25.47 18.24 6.54
CA ALA A 168 -25.82 18.49 7.93
C ALA A 168 -27.36 18.66 8.08
N ALA A 169 -28.13 17.66 7.64
CA ALA A 169 -29.55 17.71 7.34
C ALA A 169 -30.45 17.77 8.58
N ALA A 170 -29.88 17.83 9.79
CA ALA A 170 -30.67 17.80 11.02
C ALA A 170 -30.93 19.17 11.64
N VAL A 171 -30.34 20.26 11.15
CA VAL A 171 -30.57 21.55 11.81
C VAL A 171 -30.86 22.66 10.80
N GLN A 172 -32.10 22.68 10.30
CA GLN A 172 -32.74 23.96 10.01
C GLN A 172 -32.79 24.75 11.32
N ILE A 173 -31.68 25.40 11.70
CA ILE A 173 -31.62 26.29 12.87
C ILE A 173 -32.54 27.51 12.66
N PHE A 174 -32.81 27.82 11.39
CA PHE A 174 -33.62 28.93 10.97
C PHE A 174 -34.91 28.44 10.34
N SER A 175 -35.97 28.29 11.15
CA SER A 175 -37.35 28.28 10.67
C SER A 175 -37.87 29.72 10.70
N LEU A 176 -38.29 30.25 9.56
CA LEU A 176 -39.06 31.50 9.54
C LEU A 176 -40.45 31.19 10.11
N PRO A 177 -41.00 32.00 11.03
CA PRO A 177 -42.39 31.83 11.43
C PRO A 177 -43.30 32.03 10.21
N GLU A 178 -44.21 31.09 9.98
CA GLU A 178 -45.28 31.27 8.98
C GLU A 178 -46.12 32.49 9.38
N PRO A 179 -46.45 33.38 8.41
CA PRO A 179 -47.27 34.55 8.69
C PRO A 179 -48.64 34.09 9.17
N GLN A 180 -49.05 34.55 10.37
CA GLN A 180 -50.28 34.10 11.02
C GLN A 180 -51.51 34.90 10.55
N SER A 181 -51.29 35.91 9.70
CA SER A 181 -52.35 36.69 9.08
C SER A 181 -51.98 37.15 7.66
N ARG A 182 -53.00 37.43 6.85
CA ARG A 182 -52.85 37.99 5.49
C ARG A 182 -52.16 39.35 5.49
N GLU A 183 -52.29 40.12 6.56
CA GLU A 183 -51.65 41.44 6.73
C GLU A 183 -50.17 41.35 7.10
N GLU A 184 -49.73 40.24 7.72
CA GLU A 184 -48.31 39.96 7.94
C GLU A 184 -47.60 39.46 6.68
N PHE A 185 -48.33 38.78 5.78
CA PHE A 185 -47.78 38.30 4.51
C PHE A 185 -47.59 39.39 3.44
N LEU A 186 -48.40 40.46 3.50
CA LEU A 186 -48.43 41.51 2.47
C LEU A 186 -47.58 42.76 2.81
N LYS A 187 -46.75 42.69 3.86
CA LYS A 187 -45.75 43.71 4.22
C LYS A 187 -44.36 43.29 3.78
#